data_AF-A0A968JK13-F1
#
_entry.id   AF-A0A968JK13-F1
#
_cell.length_a   1.000
_cell.length_b   1.000
_cell.length_c   1.000
_cell.angle_alpha   90.00
_cell.angle_beta   90.00
_cell.angle_gamma   90.00
#
_symmetry.space_group_name_H-M   'P 1'
#
loop_
_entity.id
_entity.type
_entity.pdbx_description
1 polymer ?
#
loop_
_entity_poly.entity_id
_entity_poly.type
_entity_poly.pdbx_seq_one_letter_code
_entity_poly.pdbx_strand_id
1 'polypeptide(L)' 'MKVKRIVPKNLLVKTHSARRTGCTLMYLAGVRPIDIMKISGHRTEREFMNYIKVGKEETAANLSKHPYFMGASLKIVK' A
#
# COMPACT_ATOMS: atom_id res chain seq x y z
N MET A 1 -20.18 12.53 -21.96
CA MET A 1 -21.19 11.47 -21.68
C MET A 1 -20.46 10.21 -21.21
N LYS A 2 -20.66 9.75 -19.96
CA LYS A 2 -20.04 8.50 -19.45
C LYS A 2 -21.04 7.34 -19.63
N VAL A 3 -20.69 6.36 -20.47
CA VAL A 3 -21.53 5.17 -20.70
C VAL A 3 -21.15 4.09 -19.67
N LYS A 4 -22.12 3.63 -18.87
CA LYS A 4 -21.93 2.48 -17.98
C LYS A 4 -22.18 1.18 -18.75
N ARG A 5 -21.24 0.25 -18.71
CA ARG A 5 -21.37 -1.11 -19.26
C ARG A 5 -21.12 -2.12 -18.14
N ILE A 6 -21.92 -3.18 -18.08
CA ILE A 6 -21.71 -4.29 -17.15
C ILE A 6 -20.77 -5.28 -17.84
N VAL A 7 -19.61 -5.54 -17.25
CA VAL A 7 -18.59 -6.45 -17.77
C VAL A 7 -18.11 -7.39 -16.66
N PRO A 8 -17.83 -8.66 -16.96
CA PRO A 8 -17.23 -9.60 -16.01
C PRO A 8 -15.90 -9.08 -15.43
N LYS A 9 -15.70 -9.27 -14.12
CA LYS A 9 -14.52 -8.75 -13.39
C LYS A 9 -13.20 -9.28 -13.93
N ASN A 10 -13.15 -10.56 -14.33
CA ASN A 10 -11.94 -11.20 -14.86
C ASN A 10 -11.38 -10.48 -16.11
N LEU A 11 -12.24 -9.88 -16.94
CA LEU A 11 -11.82 -9.13 -18.13
C LEU A 11 -11.16 -7.78 -17.80
N LEU A 12 -11.38 -7.27 -16.58
CA LEU A 12 -10.80 -6.03 -16.09
C LEU A 12 -9.47 -6.24 -15.35
N VAL A 13 -9.17 -7.48 -14.95
CA VAL A 13 -7.90 -7.82 -14.31
C VAL A 13 -6.84 -8.02 -15.39
N LYS A 14 -5.84 -7.14 -15.40
CA LYS A 14 -4.74 -7.16 -16.37
C LYS A 14 -3.40 -7.03 -15.67
N THR A 15 -2.32 -7.02 -16.44
CA THR A 15 -0.93 -6.85 -15.98
C THR A 15 -0.77 -5.67 -15.03
N HIS A 16 -1.40 -4.53 -15.31
CA HIS A 16 -1.34 -3.36 -14.44
C HIS A 16 -2.02 -3.60 -13.07
N SER A 17 -3.14 -4.32 -13.04
CA SER A 17 -3.79 -4.73 -11.78
C SER A 17 -2.85 -5.61 -10.95
N ALA A 18 -2.20 -6.59 -11.58
CA ALA A 18 -1.20 -7.44 -10.92
C ALA A 18 -0.01 -6.65 -10.38
N ARG A 19 0.52 -5.69 -11.15
CA ARG A 19 1.60 -4.79 -10.71
C ARG A 19 1.21 -3.97 -9.48
N ARG A 20 0.00 -3.40 -9.46
CA ARG A 20 -0.51 -2.62 -8.32
C ARG A 20 -0.66 -3.49 -7.06
N THR A 21 -1.21 -4.69 -7.22
CA THR A 21 -1.30 -5.67 -6.14
C THR A 21 0.08 -6.03 -5.61
N GLY A 22 1.05 -6.32 -6.49
CA GLY A 22 2.42 -6.64 -6.11
C GLY A 22 3.10 -5.52 -5.31
N CYS A 23 3.01 -4.27 -5.78
CA CYS A 23 3.56 -3.13 -5.03
C CYS A 23 2.96 -2.99 -3.64
N THR A 24 1.63 -3.13 -3.51
CA THR A 24 0.94 -3.01 -2.21
C THR A 24 1.32 -4.14 -1.26
N LEU A 25 1.39 -5.38 -1.74
CA LEU A 25 1.77 -6.53 -0.92
C LEU A 25 3.22 -6.45 -0.43
N MET A 26 4.17 -6.06 -1.30
CA MET A 26 5.56 -5.86 -0.88
C MET A 26 5.68 -4.77 0.19
N TYR A 27 4.91 -3.69 0.04
CA TYR A 27 4.88 -2.61 1.02
C TYR A 27 4.33 -3.10 2.38
N LEU A 28 3.23 -3.86 2.38
CA LEU A 28 2.67 -4.46 3.60
C LEU A 28 3.60 -5.50 4.24
N ALA A 29 4.42 -6.19 3.45
CA ALA A 29 5.47 -7.08 3.93
C ALA A 29 6.69 -6.35 4.52
N GLY A 30 6.68 -5.01 4.56
CA GLY A 30 7.75 -4.20 5.14
C GLY A 30 8.97 -3.99 4.22
N VAL A 31 8.87 -4.33 2.93
CA VAL A 31 9.93 -4.05 1.97
C VAL A 31 10.04 -2.53 1.79
N ARG A 32 11.27 -2.01 1.78
CA ARG A 32 11.50 -0.57 1.68
C ARG A 32 10.92 -0.02 0.36
N PRO A 33 10.17 1.10 0.39
CA PRO A 33 9.58 1.73 -0.79
C PRO A 33 10.56 1.91 -1.96
N ILE A 34 11.80 2.34 -1.67
CA ILE A 34 12.84 2.57 -2.68
C ILE A 34 13.19 1.29 -3.47
N ASP A 35 13.20 0.13 -2.81
CA ASP A 35 13.54 -1.15 -3.44
C ASP A 35 12.37 -1.64 -4.30
N ILE A 36 11.14 -1.46 -3.82
CA ILE A 36 9.93 -1.74 -4.61
C ILE A 36 9.87 -0.84 -5.85
N MET A 37 10.22 0.45 -5.71
CA MET A 37 10.24 1.42 -6.82
C MET A 37 11.24 1.02 -7.90
N LYS A 38 12.44 0.56 -7.52
CA LYS A 38 13.46 0.07 -8.46
C LYS A 38 12.95 -1.11 -9.30
N ILE A 39 12.29 -2.08 -8.68
CA ILE A 39 11.75 -3.27 -9.37
C ILE A 39 10.52 -2.93 -10.20
N SER A 40 9.64 -2.08 -9.67
CA SER A 40 8.41 -1.70 -10.34
C SER A 40 8.60 -0.63 -11.42
N GLY A 41 9.76 0.03 -11.47
CA GLY A 41 10.07 1.05 -12.48
C GLY A 41 9.39 2.40 -12.23
N HIS A 42 9.10 2.74 -10.97
CA HIS A 42 8.59 4.07 -10.61
C HIS A 42 9.76 5.03 -10.38
N ARG A 43 9.68 6.22 -10.97
CA ARG A 43 10.74 7.24 -10.87
C ARG A 43 10.54 8.15 -9.67
N THR A 44 9.29 8.44 -9.33
CA THR A 44 8.95 9.35 -8.23
C THR A 44 8.14 8.64 -7.16
N GLU A 45 8.35 9.04 -5.91
CA GLU A 45 7.56 8.51 -4.79
C GLU A 45 6.08 8.86 -4.95
N ARG A 46 5.77 10.06 -5.46
CA ARG A 46 4.37 10.47 -5.70
C ARG A 46 3.63 9.50 -6.60
N GLU A 47 4.25 9.06 -7.69
CA GLU A 47 3.66 8.05 -8.59
C GLU A 47 3.52 6.70 -7.91
N PHE A 48 4.54 6.29 -7.14
CA PHE A 48 4.52 5.03 -6.41
C PHE A 48 3.43 4.97 -5.35
N MET A 49 3.20 6.06 -4.59
CA MET A 49 2.15 6.15 -3.59
C MET A 49 0.74 6.00 -4.18
N ASN A 50 0.55 6.30 -5.47
CA ASN A 50 -0.73 6.03 -6.14
C ASN A 50 -0.99 4.52 -6.38
N TYR A 51 0.06 3.70 -6.39
CA TYR A 51 -0.01 2.25 -6.55
C TYR A 51 -0.27 1.54 -5.23
N ILE A 52 0.22 2.09 -4.12
CA ILE A 52 -0.05 1.59 -2.78
C ILE A 52 -1.52 1.87 -2.42
N LYS A 53 -2.30 0.79 -2.22
CA LYS A 53 -3.70 0.87 -1.80
C LYS A 53 -3.88 0.24 -0.43
N VAL A 54 -3.21 0.83 0.55
CA VAL A 54 -3.31 0.43 1.95
C VAL A 54 -4.43 1.20 2.63
N GLY A 55 -5.27 0.49 3.39
CA GLY A 55 -6.37 1.06 4.16
C GLY A 55 -5.94 1.69 5.48
N LYS A 56 -6.87 2.38 6.15
CA LYS A 56 -6.64 2.95 7.50
C LYS A 56 -6.34 1.86 8.53
N GLU A 57 -7.07 0.75 8.48
CA GLU A 57 -6.92 -0.37 9.42
C GLU A 57 -5.56 -1.06 9.27
N GLU A 58 -5.14 -1.37 8.05
CA GLU A 58 -3.83 -1.94 7.75
C GLU A 58 -2.70 -1.00 8.19
N THR A 59 -2.86 0.30 7.97
CA THR A 59 -1.92 1.32 8.44
C THR A 59 -1.81 1.31 9.97
N ALA A 60 -2.95 1.26 10.67
CA ALA A 60 -2.99 1.20 12.13
C ALA A 60 -2.34 -0.08 12.67
N ALA A 61 -2.58 -1.24 12.02
CA ALA A 61 -1.97 -2.51 12.39
C ALA A 61 -0.45 -2.54 12.15
N ASN A 62 0.03 -1.85 11.12
CA ASN A 62 1.48 -1.72 10.89
C ASN A 62 2.12 -0.75 11.89
N LEU A 63 1.46 0.36 12.22
CA LEU A 63 1.94 1.31 13.23
C LEU A 63 1.97 0.70 14.63
N SER A 64 0.96 -0.08 15.03
CA SER A 64 0.94 -0.70 16.35
C SER A 64 2.11 -1.68 16.59
N LYS A 65 2.59 -2.31 15.51
CA LYS A 65 3.77 -3.20 15.51
C LYS A 65 5.09 -2.45 15.43
N HIS A 66 5.09 -1.14 15.26
CA HIS A 66 6.33 -0.37 15.14
C HIS A 66 6.93 -0.11 16.54
N PRO A 67 8.26 -0.23 16.73
CA PRO A 67 8.89 -0.07 18.05
C PRO A 67 8.54 1.23 18.79
N TYR A 68 8.31 2.30 18.03
CA TYR A 68 7.82 3.58 18.55
C TYR A 68 6.55 3.45 19.40
N PHE A 69 5.63 2.57 19.01
CA PHE A 69 4.35 2.37 19.71
C PHE A 69 4.35 1.16 20.65
N MET A 70 5.29 0.23 20.51
CA MET A 70 5.40 -0.94 21.41
C MET A 70 6.07 -0.61 22.75
N GLY A 71 6.92 0.43 22.81
CA GLY A 71 7.83 0.67 23.94
C GLY A 71 7.38 1.70 24.99
N ALA A 72 6.18 2.27 24.91
CA ALA A 72 5.75 3.28 25.85
C ALA A 72 4.62 2.75 26.74
N SER A 73 4.98 2.30 27.95
CA SER A 73 4.20 2.66 29.13
C SER A 73 4.03 4.18 29.10
N LEU A 74 2.94 4.64 28.48
CA LEU A 74 2.56 6.04 28.40
C LEU A 74 2.58 6.57 29.83
N LYS A 75 3.49 7.51 30.14
CA LYS A 75 3.47 8.17 31.44
C LYS A 75 2.13 8.90 31.54
N ILE A 76 1.26 8.43 32.41
CA ILE A 76 0.08 9.19 32.84
C ILE A 76 0.62 10.46 33.48
N VAL A 77 0.42 11.59 32.81
CA VAL A 77 0.67 12.90 33.41
C VAL A 77 -0.47 13.14 34.38
N LYS A 78 -0.11 13.35 35.65
CA LYS A 78 -1.04 13.59 36.76
C LYS A 78 -1.56 15.01 36.72
#